data_AF-A0A1V0DK04-F1
#
_entry.id   AF-A0A1V0DK04-F1
#
_cell.length_a   1.000
_cell.length_b   1.000
_cell.length_c   1.000
_cell.angle_alpha   90.00
_cell.angle_beta   90.00
_cell.angle_gamma   90.00
#
_symmetry.space_group_name_H-M   'P 1'
#
loop_
_entity.id
_entity.type
_entity.pdbx_description
1 polymer ?
#
loop_
_entity_poly.entity_id
_entity_poly.type
_entity_poly.pdbx_seq_one_letter_code
_entity_poly.pdbx_strand_id
1 'polypeptide(L)'
;WFEHNYPGWYAEFGDFWKWYDKLSKPGSKVVTFAQDITGYVYPHRCWSCLVPCLIREDMVVDEIDGKLHTFAHELDRWTAVEAFADEYQGRPTPAMGRFSGKREWETLYHGWDLADAIKDLNFVRSDGKTLIAQPQ
;
A
#
# COMPACT_ATOMS: atom_id res chain seq x y z
N TRP A 1 -2.87 -9.55 -25.38
CA TRP A 1 -1.71 -10.09 -24.65
C TRP A 1 -2.11 -10.64 -23.29
N PHE A 2 -2.73 -9.87 -22.39
CA PHE A 2 -3.10 -10.34 -21.04
C PHE A 2 -3.99 -11.59 -21.04
N GLU A 3 -5.18 -11.54 -21.63
CA GLU A 3 -6.09 -12.71 -21.66
C GLU A 3 -5.48 -13.97 -22.27
N HIS A 4 -4.56 -13.80 -23.22
CA HIS A 4 -3.88 -14.91 -23.87
C HIS A 4 -2.89 -15.61 -22.93
N ASN A 5 -2.14 -14.85 -22.14
CA ASN A 5 -1.13 -15.40 -21.22
C ASN A 5 -1.71 -15.71 -19.82
N TYR A 6 -2.81 -15.05 -19.46
CA TYR A 6 -3.50 -15.15 -18.19
C TYR A 6 -5.02 -15.23 -18.45
N PRO A 7 -5.54 -16.40 -18.86
CA PRO A 7 -6.98 -16.56 -19.07
C PRO A 7 -7.77 -16.21 -17.81
N GLY A 8 -8.82 -15.39 -17.95
CA GLY A 8 -9.59 -14.82 -16.85
C GLY A 8 -9.12 -13.44 -16.38
N TRP A 9 -7.99 -12.92 -16.88
CA TRP A 9 -7.46 -11.62 -16.45
C TRP A 9 -8.45 -10.47 -16.68
N TYR A 10 -9.16 -10.43 -17.81
CA TYR A 10 -10.15 -9.37 -18.01
C TYR A 10 -11.40 -9.52 -17.14
N ALA A 11 -11.77 -10.75 -16.79
CA ALA A 11 -12.89 -11.00 -15.88
C ALA A 11 -12.56 -10.49 -14.48
N GLU A 12 -11.32 -10.67 -14.03
CA GLU A 12 -10.85 -10.26 -12.70
C GLU A 12 -10.47 -8.76 -12.64
N PHE A 13 -9.62 -8.29 -13.56
CA PHE A 13 -9.00 -6.96 -13.48
C PHE A 13 -9.53 -5.95 -14.49
N GLY A 14 -10.33 -6.39 -15.47
CA GLY A 14 -10.75 -5.54 -16.58
C GLY A 14 -11.55 -4.31 -16.16
N ASP A 15 -12.41 -4.44 -15.14
CA ASP A 15 -13.24 -3.34 -14.67
C ASP A 15 -12.43 -2.23 -14.00
N PHE A 16 -11.37 -2.58 -13.25
CA PHE A 16 -10.45 -1.58 -12.71
C PHE A 16 -9.88 -0.69 -13.83
N TRP A 17 -9.40 -1.30 -14.92
CA TRP A 17 -8.79 -0.55 -16.02
C TRP A 17 -9.79 0.28 -16.83
N LYS A 18 -11.05 -0.16 -16.95
CA LYS A 18 -12.12 0.67 -17.54
C LYS A 18 -12.37 1.93 -16.70
N TRP A 19 -12.39 1.78 -15.37
CA TRP A 19 -12.52 2.92 -14.47
C TRP A 19 -11.30 3.82 -14.47
N TYR A 20 -10.09 3.23 -14.53
CA TYR A 20 -8.85 3.99 -14.63
C TYR A 20 -8.84 4.88 -15.87
N ASP A 21 -9.19 4.35 -17.04
CA ASP A 21 -9.26 5.14 -18.28
C ASP A 21 -10.25 6.32 -18.15
N LYS A 22 -11.43 6.06 -17.56
CA LYS A 22 -12.46 7.08 -17.34
C LYS A 22 -12.03 8.17 -16.34
N LEU A 23 -11.33 7.78 -15.26
CA LEU A 23 -11.00 8.66 -14.13
C LEU A 23 -9.59 9.26 -14.19
N SER A 24 -8.76 8.88 -15.17
CA SER A 24 -7.42 9.43 -15.39
C SER A 24 -7.41 10.84 -15.99
N LYS A 25 -8.56 11.54 -16.00
CA LYS A 25 -8.72 12.87 -16.60
C LYS A 25 -8.70 13.96 -15.52
N PRO A 26 -8.09 15.14 -15.78
CA PRO A 26 -8.09 16.25 -14.83
C PRO A 26 -9.49 16.61 -14.31
N GLY A 27 -9.61 16.84 -13.01
CA GLY A 27 -10.88 17.16 -12.34
C GLY A 27 -11.70 15.93 -11.91
N SER A 28 -11.30 14.72 -12.29
CA SER A 28 -11.93 13.48 -11.81
C SER A 28 -11.46 13.13 -10.39
N LYS A 29 -12.31 12.42 -9.64
CA LYS A 29 -11.90 11.77 -8.40
C LYS A 29 -10.87 10.69 -8.72
N VAL A 30 -9.74 10.69 -8.02
CA VAL A 30 -8.67 9.69 -8.21
C VAL A 30 -9.25 8.30 -7.94
N VAL A 31 -9.02 7.35 -8.86
CA VAL A 31 -9.61 5.99 -8.82
C VAL A 31 -9.36 5.28 -7.48
N THR A 32 -8.18 5.49 -6.89
CA THR A 32 -7.76 4.97 -5.58
C THR A 32 -8.71 5.34 -4.44
N PHE A 33 -9.36 6.51 -4.54
CA PHE A 33 -10.27 7.04 -3.51
C PHE A 33 -11.74 7.07 -3.98
N ALA A 34 -12.04 6.47 -5.13
CA ALA A 34 -13.36 6.49 -5.77
C ALA A 34 -14.20 5.22 -5.49
N GLN A 35 -14.04 4.63 -4.31
CA GLN A 35 -14.67 3.36 -3.92
C GLN A 35 -16.20 3.37 -4.10
N ASP A 36 -16.84 4.52 -3.87
CA ASP A 36 -18.29 4.72 -3.99
C ASP A 36 -18.83 4.48 -5.40
N ILE A 37 -17.99 4.62 -6.43
CA ILE A 37 -18.39 4.43 -7.83
C ILE A 37 -17.69 3.23 -8.50
N THR A 38 -16.48 2.87 -8.06
CA THR A 38 -15.69 1.80 -8.70
C THR A 38 -15.75 0.47 -7.94
N GLY A 39 -16.16 0.49 -6.67
CA GLY A 39 -16.01 -0.65 -5.78
C GLY A 39 -14.55 -0.96 -5.40
N TYR A 40 -13.57 -0.21 -5.91
CA TYR A 40 -12.16 -0.38 -5.55
C TYR A 40 -11.96 0.05 -4.10
N VAL A 41 -11.61 -0.92 -3.26
CA VAL A 41 -11.33 -0.66 -1.85
C VAL A 41 -9.82 -0.51 -1.69
N TYR A 42 -9.40 0.64 -1.15
CA TYR A 42 -7.99 0.91 -0.89
C TYR A 42 -7.39 -0.20 0.01
N PRO A 43 -6.31 -0.87 -0.43
CA PRO A 43 -5.72 -1.96 0.34
C PRO A 43 -4.98 -1.44 1.57
N HIS A 44 -5.00 -2.23 2.64
CA HIS A 44 -4.07 -2.04 3.75
C HIS A 44 -2.63 -2.31 3.28
N ARG A 45 -1.63 -1.85 4.04
CA ARG A 45 -0.22 -2.07 3.74
C ARG A 45 0.36 -3.13 4.66
N CYS A 46 1.24 -3.97 4.11
CA CYS A 46 2.01 -4.90 4.92
C CYS A 46 3.08 -4.14 5.69
N TRP A 47 3.09 -4.26 7.02
CA TRP A 47 4.03 -3.54 7.86
C TRP A 47 5.48 -4.04 7.73
N SER A 48 5.63 -5.33 7.38
CA SER A 48 6.93 -5.97 7.10
C SER A 48 7.52 -5.47 5.78
N CYS A 49 6.90 -5.83 4.65
CA CYS A 49 7.46 -5.62 3.30
C CYS A 49 7.06 -4.31 2.63
N LEU A 50 6.13 -3.54 3.21
CA LEU A 50 5.61 -2.25 2.73
C LEU A 50 4.84 -2.31 1.40
N VAL A 51 4.56 -3.51 0.89
CA VAL A 51 3.68 -3.75 -0.26
C VAL A 51 2.21 -3.72 0.20
N PRO A 52 1.27 -3.21 -0.62
CA PRO A 52 -0.16 -3.34 -0.32
C PRO A 52 -0.61 -4.81 -0.19
N CYS A 53 -1.47 -5.10 0.79
CA CYS A 53 -2.11 -6.40 0.97
C CYS A 53 -3.22 -6.57 -0.09
N LEU A 54 -2.82 -6.99 -1.29
CA LEU A 54 -3.71 -7.06 -2.46
C LEU A 54 -4.60 -8.31 -2.48
N ILE A 55 -4.18 -9.39 -1.82
CA ILE A 55 -4.96 -10.63 -1.65
C ILE A 55 -5.55 -10.59 -0.24
N ARG A 56 -6.87 -10.44 -0.14
CA ARG A 56 -7.54 -10.21 1.15
C ARG A 56 -7.54 -11.45 2.03
N GLU A 57 -7.61 -12.61 1.39
CA GLU A 57 -7.67 -13.93 2.00
C GLU A 57 -6.37 -14.29 2.72
N ASP A 58 -5.24 -13.75 2.24
CA ASP A 58 -3.91 -13.98 2.81
C ASP A 58 -3.54 -12.94 3.89
N MET A 59 -4.33 -11.87 4.02
CA MET A 59 -4.04 -10.79 4.95
C MET A 59 -4.22 -11.26 6.39
N VAL A 60 -3.17 -11.11 7.19
CA VAL A 60 -3.19 -11.37 8.64
C VAL A 60 -2.92 -10.09 9.42
N VAL A 61 -3.26 -10.10 10.70
CA VAL A 61 -3.04 -8.96 11.61
C VAL A 61 -2.33 -9.43 12.87
N ASP A 62 -1.49 -8.57 13.43
CA ASP A 62 -0.87 -8.79 14.75
C ASP A 62 -0.54 -7.47 15.43
N GLU A 63 -0.24 -7.53 16.73
CA GLU A 63 0.09 -6.38 17.55
C GLU A 63 1.60 -6.28 17.80
N ILE A 64 2.17 -5.11 17.53
CA ILE A 64 3.57 -4.78 17.85
C ILE A 64 3.56 -3.47 18.63
N ASP A 65 4.20 -3.45 19.81
CA ASP A 65 4.29 -2.27 20.68
C ASP A 65 2.92 -1.60 20.98
N GLY A 66 1.88 -2.42 21.22
CA GLY A 66 0.53 -1.91 21.55
C GLY A 66 -0.27 -1.43 20.34
N LYS A 67 0.19 -1.68 19.10
CA LYS A 67 -0.44 -1.21 17.87
C LYS A 67 -0.74 -2.38 16.93
N LEU A 68 -1.96 -2.37 16.40
CA LEU A 68 -2.39 -3.33 15.39
C LEU A 68 -1.73 -3.01 14.04
N HIS A 69 -1.15 -4.04 13.43
CA HIS A 69 -0.52 -3.98 12.11
C HIS A 69 -1.10 -5.04 11.18
N THR A 70 -1.11 -4.71 9.88
CA THR A 70 -1.52 -5.62 8.81
C THR A 70 -0.31 -6.23 8.12
N PHE A 71 -0.42 -7.48 7.69
CA PHE A 71 0.61 -8.21 6.96
C PHE A 71 -0.02 -8.87 5.72
N ALA A 72 0.70 -8.89 4.60
CA ALA A 72 0.18 -9.45 3.35
C ALA A 72 0.13 -10.98 3.36
N HIS A 73 0.88 -11.63 4.25
CA HIS A 73 0.95 -13.08 4.39
C HIS A 73 1.48 -13.46 5.78
N GLU A 74 1.24 -14.71 6.23
CA GLU A 74 1.75 -15.21 7.53
C GLU A 74 3.28 -15.13 7.63
N LEU A 75 4.00 -15.29 6.51
CA LEU A 75 5.45 -15.16 6.48
C LEU A 75 5.93 -13.73 6.79
N ASP A 76 5.19 -12.71 6.33
CA ASP A 76 5.48 -11.32 6.65
C ASP A 76 5.26 -11.04 8.14
N ARG A 77 4.17 -11.58 8.71
CA ARG A 77 3.87 -11.51 10.14
C ARG A 77 4.97 -12.18 10.95
N TRP A 78 5.30 -13.43 10.65
CA TRP A 78 6.36 -14.20 11.31
C TRP A 78 7.70 -13.46 11.27
N THR A 79 8.04 -12.88 10.12
CA THR A 79 9.28 -12.11 9.98
C THR A 79 9.30 -10.93 10.94
N ALA A 80 8.20 -10.16 11.02
CA ALA A 80 8.12 -8.98 11.87
C ALA A 80 8.03 -9.28 13.38
N VAL A 81 7.32 -10.34 13.75
CA VAL A 81 6.96 -10.63 15.15
C VAL A 81 7.93 -11.61 15.81
N GLU A 82 8.47 -12.57 15.06
CA GLU A 82 9.27 -13.68 15.61
C GLU A 82 10.72 -13.62 15.15
N ALA A 83 10.97 -13.64 13.83
CA ALA A 83 12.32 -13.72 13.28
C ALA A 83 13.18 -12.50 13.66
N PHE A 84 12.52 -11.35 13.81
CA PHE A 84 13.13 -10.07 14.11
C PHE A 84 12.74 -9.48 15.47
N ALA A 85 12.24 -10.32 16.38
CA ALA A 85 12.12 -10.01 17.79
C ALA A 85 13.52 -9.75 18.43
N ASP A 86 13.55 -9.20 19.64
CA ASP A 86 14.79 -8.91 20.36
C ASP A 86 15.64 -10.19 20.58
N GLU A 87 14.99 -11.35 20.75
CA GLU A 87 15.63 -12.66 20.78
C GLU A 87 14.97 -13.62 19.78
N TYR A 88 15.79 -14.39 19.07
CA TYR A 88 15.34 -15.46 18.19
C TYR A 88 16.06 -16.77 18.55
N GLN A 89 15.30 -17.83 18.85
CA GLN A 89 15.83 -19.15 19.24
C GLN A 89 16.88 -19.08 20.37
N GLY A 90 16.65 -18.22 21.37
CA GLY A 90 17.52 -18.05 22.53
C GLY A 90 18.82 -17.30 22.24
N ARG A 91 18.90 -16.57 21.13
CA ARG A 91 20.03 -15.70 20.79
C ARG A 91 19.54 -14.27 20.56
N PRO A 92 20.29 -13.25 20.99
CA PRO A 92 20.00 -11.88 20.63
C PRO A 92 19.98 -11.73 19.10
N THR A 93 18.91 -11.16 18.58
CA THR A 93 18.82 -10.86 17.15
C THR A 93 19.76 -9.68 16.84
N PRO A 94 20.61 -9.74 15.79
CA PRO A 94 21.47 -8.63 15.42
C PRO A 94 20.68 -7.33 15.21
N ALA A 95 21.29 -6.17 15.44
CA ALA A 95 20.63 -4.84 15.38
C ALA A 95 19.93 -4.48 14.04
N MET A 96 20.14 -5.27 12.98
CA MET A 96 19.40 -5.19 11.71
C MET A 96 18.00 -5.84 11.77
N GLY A 97 17.65 -6.52 12.87
CA GLY A 97 16.43 -7.32 12.98
C GLY A 97 15.17 -6.47 13.13
N ARG A 98 15.07 -5.69 14.19
CA ARG A 98 13.76 -5.12 14.57
C ARG A 98 13.25 -4.06 13.60
N PHE A 99 12.09 -4.33 13.01
CA PHE A 99 11.33 -3.31 12.30
C PHE A 99 10.85 -2.23 13.27
N SER A 100 11.11 -0.97 12.93
CA SER A 100 10.76 0.17 13.77
C SER A 100 10.48 1.42 12.94
N GLY A 101 10.04 2.49 13.61
CA GLY A 101 9.78 3.79 13.00
C GLY A 101 8.43 3.89 12.30
N LYS A 102 8.24 5.03 11.62
CA LYS A 102 7.06 5.27 10.78
C LYS A 102 7.37 4.78 9.37
N ARG A 103 6.89 3.59 9.02
CA ARG A 103 7.25 2.90 7.76
C ARG A 103 6.23 3.13 6.64
N GLU A 104 4.96 3.33 7.02
CA GLU A 104 3.83 3.39 6.09
C GLU A 104 3.39 4.84 5.91
N TRP A 105 3.11 5.22 4.67
CA TRP A 105 2.68 6.58 4.37
C TRP A 105 1.29 6.88 4.97
N GLU A 106 0.44 5.86 5.09
CA GLU A 106 -0.86 5.95 5.76
C GLU A 106 -0.74 6.36 7.22
N THR A 107 0.33 5.91 7.91
CA THR A 107 0.64 6.30 9.30
C THR A 107 1.25 7.71 9.35
N LEU A 108 2.07 8.08 8.38
CA LEU A 108 2.74 9.39 8.34
C LEU A 108 1.78 10.54 8.02
N TYR A 109 0.88 10.32 7.07
CA TYR A 109 -0.03 11.34 6.52
C TYR A 109 -1.47 11.12 6.96
N HIS A 110 -1.69 10.43 8.08
CA HIS A 110 -3.03 10.21 8.61
C HIS A 110 -3.74 11.56 8.88
N GLY A 111 -4.91 11.74 8.27
CA GLY A 111 -5.71 12.97 8.41
C GLY A 111 -5.24 14.15 7.55
N TRP A 112 -4.25 13.96 6.68
CA TRP A 112 -3.78 14.99 5.76
C TRP A 112 -4.61 15.00 4.47
N ASP A 113 -4.73 16.19 3.87
CA ASP A 113 -5.16 16.29 2.48
C ASP A 113 -4.06 15.73 1.56
N LEU A 114 -4.46 15.01 0.51
CA LEU A 114 -3.52 14.38 -0.42
C LEU A 114 -2.64 15.41 -1.12
N ALA A 115 -3.17 16.58 -1.46
CA ALA A 115 -2.40 17.63 -2.12
C ALA A 115 -1.31 18.21 -1.20
N ASP A 116 -1.57 18.24 0.11
CA ASP A 116 -0.59 18.69 1.10
C ASP A 116 0.52 17.66 1.29
N ALA A 117 0.17 16.37 1.36
CA ALA A 117 1.17 15.28 1.40
C ALA A 117 2.07 15.28 0.14
N ILE A 118 1.50 15.49 -1.05
CA ILE A 118 2.25 15.58 -2.32
C ILE A 118 3.24 16.75 -2.30
N LYS A 119 2.83 17.91 -1.76
CA LYS A 119 3.68 19.09 -1.67
C LYS A 119 4.81 18.89 -0.66
N ASP A 120 4.50 18.33 0.51
CA ASP A 120 5.50 17.99 1.54
C ASP A 120 6.61 17.09 0.98
N LEU A 121 6.23 16.11 0.16
CA LEU A 121 7.15 15.19 -0.53
C LEU A 121 7.85 15.79 -1.75
N ASN A 122 7.58 17.05 -2.10
CA ASN A 122 8.07 17.72 -3.30
C ASN A 122 7.76 16.97 -4.62
N PHE A 123 6.59 16.32 -4.71
CA PHE A 123 6.14 15.61 -5.91
C PHE A 123 5.44 16.51 -6.94
N VAL A 124 5.90 17.75 -7.03
CA VAL A 124 5.49 18.75 -8.02
C VAL A 124 6.69 19.12 -8.90
N ARG A 125 6.42 19.44 -10.17
CA ARG A 125 7.43 19.92 -11.12
C ARG A 125 7.93 21.31 -10.71
N SER A 126 8.92 21.81 -11.44
CA SER A 126 9.53 23.13 -11.19
C SER A 126 8.58 24.32 -11.26
N ASP A 127 7.37 24.15 -11.83
CA ASP A 127 6.33 25.18 -11.85
C ASP A 127 5.52 25.26 -10.54
N GLY A 128 5.83 24.39 -9.57
CA GLY A 128 5.23 24.37 -8.23
C GLY A 128 3.78 23.89 -8.17
N LYS A 129 3.20 23.44 -9.29
CA LYS A 129 1.77 23.07 -9.36
C LYS A 129 1.46 21.83 -10.18
N THR A 130 2.27 21.52 -11.19
CA THR A 130 2.03 20.33 -12.02
C THR A 130 2.59 19.12 -11.29
N LEU A 131 1.79 18.07 -11.08
CA LEU A 131 2.25 16.84 -10.46
C LEU A 131 3.34 16.17 -11.32
N ILE A 132 4.36 15.61 -10.67
CA ILE A 132 5.37 14.80 -11.37
C ILE A 132 4.70 13.56 -11.96
N ALA A 133 3.99 12.80 -11.12
CA ALA A 133 3.22 11.64 -11.54
C ALA A 133 2.01 12.07 -12.39
N GLN A 134 1.80 11.40 -13.51
CA GLN A 134 0.66 11.59 -14.41
C GLN A 134 0.08 10.22 -14.79
N PRO A 135 -1.24 10.10 -14.94
CA PRO A 135 -1.89 8.85 -15.30
C PRO A 135 -1.87 8.57 -16.83
N GLN A 136 -1.26 9.45 -17.62
CA GLN A 136 -1.06 9.36 -19.08
C GLN A 136 0.06 10.32 -19.52
#